data_AF-A0A842WEJ5-F1
#
_entry.id   AF-A0A842WEJ5-F1
#
_cell.length_a   1.000
_cell.length_b   1.000
_cell.length_c   1.000
_cell.angle_alpha   90.00
_cell.angle_beta   90.00
_cell.angle_gamma   90.00
#
_symmetry.space_group_name_H-M   'P 1'
#
loop_
_entity.id
_entity.type
_entity.pdbx_description
1 polymer ?
#
loop_
_entity_poly.entity_id
_entity_poly.type
_entity_poly.pdbx_seq_one_letter_code
_entity_poly.pdbx_strand_id
1 'polypeptide(L)'
;MATLSAKQLMYGSIGLAFLGAILALSSSASGILGIIGGLFAGLGGLGAVVFFKYGYLVVPLITKWQKIVMVTDTGYEIPPSQDVIIKKVGNEYYASAFLSVKIFESATERGPEQNVAYNKYFERAISNMRYVVKICYLLYAEDVAEKRRTIETRKAESQLRLARERDKADPDVLKMDKYEREIGMWDNQLQRLIKGVRPMGVLAYAMTSATGVSKEAAVATLRAQVRELKVTLQNALNVQVEQLTADEMKKCFEWEYAFPSGPKELEENIL
;
A
#
# COMPACT_ATOMS: atom_id res chain seq x y z
N MET A 1 -16.75 12.66 -10.69
CA MET A 1 -17.94 11.79 -10.51
C MET A 1 -18.11 11.46 -9.02
N ALA A 2 -19.29 11.64 -8.42
CA ALA A 2 -19.46 11.60 -6.96
C ALA A 2 -19.12 10.22 -6.36
N THR A 3 -18.01 10.12 -5.62
CA THR A 3 -17.71 8.96 -4.80
C THR A 3 -18.81 8.84 -3.74
N LEU A 4 -19.67 7.83 -3.86
CA LEU A 4 -20.67 7.52 -2.85
C LEU A 4 -19.94 7.18 -1.55
N SER A 5 -19.82 8.17 -0.67
CA SER A 5 -19.22 7.98 0.64
C SER A 5 -20.09 7.02 1.44
N ALA A 6 -19.48 6.18 2.29
CA ALA A 6 -20.22 5.29 3.19
C ALA A 6 -21.28 6.07 4.01
N LYS A 7 -21.00 7.34 4.32
CA LYS A 7 -21.97 8.26 4.96
C LYS A 7 -23.19 8.54 4.09
N GLN A 8 -23.02 8.73 2.79
CA GLN A 8 -24.13 8.97 1.84
C GLN A 8 -24.99 7.72 1.65
N LEU A 9 -24.38 6.53 1.59
CA LEU A 9 -25.11 5.25 1.54
C LEU A 9 -25.88 5.00 2.84
N MET A 10 -25.27 5.31 3.98
CA MET A 10 -25.94 5.27 5.28
C MET A 10 -27.13 6.23 5.32
N TYR A 11 -26.96 7.50 4.94
CA TYR A 11 -28.07 8.47 4.89
C TYR A 11 -29.17 8.03 3.91
N GLY A 12 -28.82 7.44 2.78
CA GLY A 12 -29.77 6.83 1.85
C GLY A 12 -30.59 5.71 2.49
N SER A 13 -29.92 4.80 3.21
CA SER A 13 -30.60 3.70 3.92
C SER A 13 -31.50 4.15 5.08
N ILE A 14 -31.09 5.20 5.80
CA ILE A 14 -31.90 5.84 6.86
C ILE A 14 -33.13 6.51 6.25
N GLY A 15 -32.96 7.22 5.12
CA GLY A 15 -34.09 7.83 4.40
C GLY A 15 -35.10 6.79 3.89
N LEU A 16 -34.59 5.65 3.38
CA LEU A 16 -35.42 4.51 2.96
C LEU A 16 -36.15 3.86 4.14
N ALA A 17 -35.49 3.72 5.29
CA ALA A 17 -36.10 3.21 6.50
C ALA A 17 -37.21 4.13 7.02
N PHE A 18 -36.99 5.45 6.97
CA PHE A 18 -37.94 6.46 7.40
C PHE A 18 -39.17 6.52 6.47
N LEU A 19 -38.96 6.46 5.15
CA LEU A 19 -40.05 6.34 4.17
C LEU A 19 -40.86 5.06 4.36
N GLY A 20 -40.18 3.92 4.60
CA GLY A 20 -40.83 2.66 4.92
C GLY A 20 -41.68 2.74 6.19
N ALA A 21 -41.18 3.42 7.23
CA ALA A 21 -41.90 3.61 8.49
C ALA A 21 -43.14 4.51 8.32
N ILE A 22 -43.04 5.58 7.52
CA ILE A 22 -44.19 6.45 7.20
C ILE A 22 -45.24 5.66 6.41
N LEU A 23 -44.82 4.86 5.43
CA LEU A 23 -45.73 4.00 4.66
C LEU A 23 -46.42 2.96 5.56
N ALA A 24 -45.68 2.35 6.47
CA ALA A 24 -46.22 1.37 7.42
C ALA A 24 -47.22 1.99 8.42
N LEU A 25 -47.01 3.24 8.83
CA LEU A 25 -47.89 3.96 9.77
C LEU A 25 -49.12 4.58 9.08
N SER A 26 -49.00 4.97 7.81
CA SER A 26 -50.07 5.62 7.04
C SER A 26 -51.05 4.64 6.41
N SER A 27 -50.60 3.43 6.04
CA SER A 27 -51.51 2.33 5.76
C SER A 27 -51.98 1.73 7.08
N SER A 28 -53.28 1.79 7.37
CA SER A 28 -53.88 1.08 8.51
C SER A 28 -53.32 -0.35 8.61
N ALA A 29 -52.93 -0.74 9.82
CA ALA A 29 -51.97 -1.80 10.18
C ALA A 29 -52.24 -3.24 9.65
N SER A 30 -53.23 -3.44 8.78
CA SER A 30 -53.62 -4.72 8.19
C SER A 30 -53.56 -4.77 6.65
N GLY A 31 -53.21 -3.66 5.98
CA GLY A 31 -53.09 -3.63 4.52
C GLY A 31 -51.77 -4.20 4.00
N ILE A 32 -51.78 -4.79 2.80
CA ILE A 32 -50.58 -5.26 2.07
C ILE A 32 -49.50 -4.17 2.00
N LEU A 33 -49.90 -2.90 1.90
CA LEU A 33 -49.00 -1.74 1.92
C LEU A 33 -48.26 -1.57 3.25
N GLY A 34 -48.87 -1.94 4.38
CA GLY A 34 -48.24 -1.86 5.70
C GLY A 34 -47.17 -2.93 5.89
N ILE A 35 -47.41 -4.13 5.35
CA ILE A 35 -46.42 -5.22 5.33
C ILE A 35 -45.23 -4.82 4.45
N ILE A 36 -45.49 -4.26 3.26
CA ILE A 36 -44.43 -3.78 2.36
C ILE A 36 -43.65 -2.63 3.02
N GLY A 37 -44.33 -1.65 3.61
CA GLY A 37 -43.70 -0.54 4.34
C GLY A 37 -42.83 -1.02 5.50
N GLY A 38 -43.32 -1.98 6.28
CA GLY A 38 -42.57 -2.60 7.38
C GLY A 38 -41.32 -3.35 6.90
N LEU A 39 -41.40 -4.05 5.76
CA LEU A 39 -40.25 -4.70 5.12
C LEU A 39 -39.20 -3.70 4.66
N PHE A 40 -39.60 -2.59 4.02
CA PHE A 40 -38.68 -1.52 3.63
C PHE A 40 -38.06 -0.82 4.84
N ALA A 41 -38.83 -0.60 5.91
CA ALA A 41 -38.33 -0.06 7.17
C ALA A 41 -37.29 -0.98 7.82
N GLY A 42 -37.58 -2.29 7.87
CA GLY A 42 -36.70 -3.31 8.42
C GLY A 42 -35.41 -3.47 7.61
N LEU A 43 -35.52 -3.58 6.28
CA LEU A 43 -34.36 -3.70 5.38
C LEU A 43 -33.53 -2.41 5.36
N GLY A 44 -34.16 -1.23 5.37
CA GLY A 44 -33.48 0.05 5.47
C GLY A 44 -32.74 0.21 6.80
N GLY A 45 -33.37 -0.17 7.92
CA GLY A 45 -32.76 -0.14 9.25
C GLY A 45 -31.58 -1.10 9.38
N LEU A 46 -31.74 -2.35 8.92
CA LEU A 46 -30.65 -3.32 8.87
C LEU A 46 -29.52 -2.84 7.96
N GLY A 47 -29.85 -2.31 6.79
CA GLY A 47 -28.90 -1.70 5.85
C GLY A 47 -28.09 -0.57 6.51
N ALA A 48 -28.74 0.32 7.24
CA ALA A 48 -28.08 1.42 7.94
C ALA A 48 -27.06 0.93 8.99
N VAL A 49 -27.42 -0.10 9.78
CA VAL A 49 -26.52 -0.70 10.77
C VAL A 49 -25.32 -1.37 10.07
N VAL A 50 -25.57 -2.09 8.98
CA VAL A 50 -24.53 -2.78 8.21
C VAL A 50 -23.57 -1.78 7.57
N PHE A 51 -24.06 -0.69 6.95
CA PHE A 51 -23.20 0.34 6.38
C PHE A 51 -22.45 1.17 7.44
N PHE A 52 -23.06 1.41 8.61
CA PHE A 52 -22.41 2.15 9.68
C PHE A 52 -21.27 1.34 10.34
N LYS A 53 -21.50 0.07 10.67
CA LYS A 53 -20.54 -0.76 11.41
C LYS A 53 -19.57 -1.53 10.51
N TYR A 54 -20.02 -1.96 9.33
CA TYR A 54 -19.26 -2.80 8.41
C TYR A 54 -19.08 -2.16 7.03
N GLY A 55 -19.28 -0.85 6.91
CA GLY A 55 -19.14 -0.13 5.64
C GLY A 55 -17.80 -0.36 4.94
N TYR A 56 -16.71 -0.48 5.70
CA TYR A 56 -15.37 -0.77 5.17
C TYR A 56 -15.26 -2.14 4.48
N LEU A 57 -16.11 -3.12 4.83
CA LEU A 57 -16.12 -4.46 4.24
C LEU A 57 -17.18 -4.56 3.13
N VAL A 58 -18.34 -3.96 3.35
CA VAL A 58 -19.49 -4.05 2.44
C VAL A 58 -19.32 -3.17 1.21
N VAL A 59 -18.77 -1.97 1.34
CA VAL A 59 -18.57 -1.07 0.19
C VAL A 59 -17.62 -1.69 -0.85
N PRO A 60 -16.44 -2.25 -0.48
CA PRO A 60 -15.59 -2.97 -1.42
C PRO A 60 -16.26 -4.20 -2.05
N LEU A 61 -17.10 -4.92 -1.28
CA LEU A 61 -17.79 -6.11 -1.78
C LEU A 61 -18.82 -5.74 -2.87
N ILE A 62 -19.63 -4.70 -2.60
CA ILE A 62 -20.64 -4.21 -3.54
C ILE A 62 -19.96 -3.61 -4.78
N THR A 63 -18.89 -2.82 -4.62
CA THR A 63 -18.16 -2.26 -5.77
C THR A 63 -17.49 -3.33 -6.63
N LYS A 64 -16.96 -4.40 -6.02
CA LYS A 64 -16.46 -5.58 -6.76
C LYS A 64 -17.57 -6.30 -7.52
N TRP A 65 -18.74 -6.49 -6.90
CA TRP A 65 -19.90 -7.13 -7.55
C TRP A 65 -20.49 -6.29 -8.68
N GLN A 66 -20.59 -4.98 -8.49
CA GLN A 66 -21.16 -4.04 -9.47
C GLN A 66 -20.19 -3.66 -10.59
N LYS A 67 -18.94 -4.16 -10.57
CA LYS A 67 -17.89 -3.84 -11.55
C LYS A 67 -17.75 -2.34 -11.83
N ILE A 68 -17.87 -1.51 -10.78
CA ILE A 68 -17.82 -0.06 -10.94
C ILE A 68 -16.40 0.32 -11.34
N VAL A 69 -16.26 0.86 -12.56
CA VAL A 69 -15.01 1.41 -13.06
C VAL A 69 -14.89 2.83 -12.54
N MET A 70 -13.83 3.12 -11.78
CA MET A 70 -13.56 4.49 -11.35
C MET A 70 -12.94 5.23 -12.53
N VAL A 71 -13.72 6.08 -13.18
CA VAL A 71 -13.22 6.98 -14.24
C VAL A 71 -12.83 8.29 -13.57
N THR A 72 -11.55 8.60 -13.59
CA THR A 72 -11.02 9.90 -13.19
C THR A 72 -11.38 10.95 -14.24
N ASP A 73 -11.50 12.21 -13.83
CA ASP A 73 -11.94 13.31 -14.72
C ASP A 73 -10.97 13.54 -15.91
N THR A 74 -9.76 12.99 -15.85
CA THR A 74 -8.73 13.01 -16.89
C THR A 74 -8.79 11.82 -17.87
N GLY A 75 -9.80 10.96 -17.75
CA GLY A 75 -10.05 9.83 -18.65
C GLY A 75 -9.25 8.56 -18.35
N TYR A 76 -8.65 8.45 -17.16
CA TYR A 76 -8.10 7.18 -16.68
C TYR A 76 -9.17 6.36 -15.98
N GLU A 77 -9.21 5.08 -16.29
CA GLU A 77 -10.13 4.09 -15.76
C GLU A 77 -9.38 3.13 -14.83
N ILE A 78 -9.87 2.97 -13.60
CA ILE A 78 -9.39 1.93 -12.69
C ILE A 78 -10.43 0.79 -12.73
N PRO A 79 -10.06 -0.40 -13.24
CA PRO A 79 -10.97 -1.54 -13.29
C PRO A 79 -11.23 -2.10 -11.88
N PRO A 80 -12.26 -2.94 -11.71
CA PRO A 80 -12.65 -3.49 -10.40
C PRO A 80 -11.57 -4.33 -9.71
N SER A 81 -10.58 -4.81 -10.47
CA SER A 81 -9.41 -5.52 -9.93
C SER A 81 -8.45 -4.60 -9.18
N GLN A 82 -8.54 -3.28 -9.39
CA GLN A 82 -7.79 -2.24 -8.66
C GLN A 82 -6.26 -2.40 -8.71
N ASP A 83 -5.74 -3.18 -9.65
CA ASP A 83 -4.33 -3.54 -9.78
C ASP A 83 -3.62 -2.80 -10.94
N VAL A 84 -4.39 -2.06 -11.74
CA VAL A 84 -3.94 -1.40 -12.97
C VAL A 84 -4.71 -0.09 -13.20
N ILE A 85 -4.10 0.85 -13.92
CA ILE A 85 -4.75 2.07 -14.41
C ILE A 85 -4.77 1.99 -15.93
N ILE A 86 -5.95 2.17 -16.53
CA ILE A 86 -6.16 2.05 -17.97
C ILE A 86 -6.48 3.41 -18.56
N LYS A 87 -5.90 3.75 -19.70
CA LYS A 87 -6.28 4.92 -20.49
C LYS A 87 -6.43 4.54 -21.95
N LYS A 88 -7.52 4.98 -22.57
CA LYS A 88 -7.70 4.84 -24.02
C LYS A 88 -7.05 6.04 -24.72
N VAL A 89 -6.14 5.77 -25.65
CA VAL A 89 -5.52 6.80 -26.50
C VAL A 89 -5.67 6.34 -27.95
N GLY A 90 -6.53 7.03 -28.72
CA GLY A 90 -6.87 6.61 -30.08
C GLY A 90 -7.58 5.25 -30.11
N ASN A 91 -7.02 4.31 -30.85
CA ASN A 91 -7.55 2.94 -30.99
C ASN A 91 -6.87 1.91 -30.07
N GLU A 92 -5.95 2.35 -29.22
CA GLU A 92 -5.21 1.47 -28.31
C GLU A 92 -5.54 1.79 -26.84
N TYR A 93 -5.45 0.75 -26.02
CA TYR A 93 -5.58 0.83 -24.57
C TYR A 93 -4.20 0.72 -23.95
N TYR A 94 -3.86 1.69 -23.11
CA TYR A 94 -2.67 1.70 -22.28
C TYR A 94 -3.07 1.23 -20.89
N ALA A 95 -2.40 0.21 -20.37
CA ALA A 95 -2.54 -0.22 -19.00
C ALA A 95 -1.21 0.02 -18.27
N SER A 96 -1.27 0.59 -17.07
CA SER A 96 -0.11 0.86 -16.23
C SER A 96 -0.27 0.23 -14.86
N ALA A 97 0.81 -0.30 -14.30
CA ALA A 97 0.85 -0.86 -12.96
C ALA A 97 2.02 -0.28 -12.15
N PHE A 98 1.84 -0.25 -10.84
CA PHE A 98 2.81 0.27 -9.88
C PHE A 98 3.27 -0.84 -8.94
N LEU A 99 4.56 -0.85 -8.64
CA LEU A 99 5.25 -1.79 -7.77
C LEU A 99 5.96 -1.01 -6.67
N SER A 100 5.77 -1.35 -5.41
CA SER A 100 6.60 -0.83 -4.32
C SER A 100 7.86 -1.66 -4.20
N VAL A 101 8.99 -0.99 -3.94
CA VAL A 101 10.30 -1.62 -3.78
C VAL A 101 10.82 -1.26 -2.39
N LYS A 102 10.80 -2.24 -1.48
CA LYS A 102 11.32 -2.10 -0.12
C LYS A 102 12.80 -2.48 -0.10
N ILE A 103 13.66 -1.48 0.07
CA ILE A 103 15.11 -1.65 0.14
C ILE A 103 15.51 -1.75 1.61
N PHE A 104 16.08 -2.87 2.02
CA PHE A 104 16.44 -3.13 3.42
C PHE A 104 17.87 -2.72 3.79
N GLU A 105 18.78 -2.69 2.82
CA GLU A 105 20.20 -2.45 3.06
C GLU A 105 20.71 -1.32 2.18
N SER A 106 21.50 -0.43 2.79
CA SER A 106 22.21 0.62 2.07
C SER A 106 23.58 0.12 1.61
N ALA A 107 23.99 0.52 0.40
CA ALA A 107 25.32 0.20 -0.14
C ALA A 107 26.47 0.74 0.75
N THR A 108 26.21 1.72 1.61
CA THR A 108 27.21 2.24 2.57
C THR A 108 27.51 1.29 3.73
N GLU A 109 26.77 0.19 3.89
CA GLU A 109 27.01 -0.83 4.90
C GLU A 109 27.86 -2.00 4.38
N ARG A 110 28.13 -2.02 3.09
CA ARG A 110 28.83 -3.10 2.40
C ARG A 110 30.32 -2.79 2.23
N GLY A 111 31.13 -3.83 2.37
CA GLY A 111 32.56 -3.74 2.08
C GLY A 111 32.83 -3.42 0.60
N PRO A 112 34.05 -2.97 0.25
CA PRO A 112 34.38 -2.59 -1.13
C PRO A 112 34.14 -3.72 -2.15
N GLU A 113 34.41 -4.99 -1.78
CA GLU A 113 34.14 -6.14 -2.64
C GLU A 113 32.65 -6.43 -2.82
N GLN A 114 31.86 -6.29 -1.74
CA GLN A 114 30.41 -6.45 -1.79
C GLN A 114 29.73 -5.35 -2.60
N ASN A 115 30.30 -4.14 -2.63
CA ASN A 115 29.83 -3.04 -3.48
C ASN A 115 30.04 -3.34 -4.96
N VAL A 116 31.18 -3.94 -5.34
CA VAL A 116 31.40 -4.38 -6.72
C VAL A 116 30.39 -5.46 -7.12
N ALA A 117 30.12 -6.42 -6.23
CA ALA A 117 29.10 -7.44 -6.48
C ALA A 117 27.69 -6.82 -6.61
N TYR A 118 27.34 -5.88 -5.73
CA TYR A 118 26.06 -5.16 -5.80
C TYR A 118 25.89 -4.40 -7.10
N ASN A 119 26.92 -3.68 -7.54
CA ASN A 119 26.88 -2.94 -8.81
C ASN A 119 26.69 -3.89 -10.00
N LYS A 120 27.37 -5.04 -10.00
CA LYS A 120 27.17 -6.08 -11.03
C LYS A 120 25.74 -6.63 -11.03
N TYR A 121 25.14 -6.82 -9.85
CA TYR A 121 23.75 -7.26 -9.76
C TYR A 121 22.77 -6.19 -10.25
N PHE A 122 23.02 -4.93 -9.91
CA PHE A 122 22.23 -3.79 -10.39
C PHE A 122 22.33 -3.63 -11.92
N GLU A 123 23.53 -3.71 -12.48
CA GLU A 123 23.76 -3.67 -13.93
C GLU A 123 23.06 -4.83 -14.64
N ARG A 124 23.15 -6.05 -14.07
CA ARG A 124 22.42 -7.22 -14.57
C ARG A 124 20.90 -7.02 -14.47
N ALA A 125 20.41 -6.37 -13.40
CA ALA A 125 19.00 -6.05 -13.23
C ALA A 125 18.51 -5.18 -14.39
N ILE A 126 19.22 -4.07 -14.65
CA ILE A 126 18.89 -3.12 -15.72
C ILE A 126 18.98 -3.79 -17.09
N SER A 127 20.03 -4.57 -17.33
CA SER A 127 20.24 -5.26 -18.61
C SER A 127 19.17 -6.31 -18.91
N ASN A 128 18.54 -6.87 -17.88
CA ASN A 128 17.45 -7.85 -18.04
C ASN A 128 16.08 -7.20 -18.25
N MET A 129 15.93 -5.88 -18.08
CA MET A 129 14.65 -5.20 -18.30
C MET A 129 14.36 -5.07 -19.80
N ARG A 130 13.41 -5.86 -20.29
CA ARG A 130 13.01 -5.86 -21.71
C ARG A 130 12.01 -4.77 -22.07
N TYR A 131 11.42 -4.13 -21.05
CA TYR A 131 10.34 -3.16 -21.21
C TYR A 131 10.74 -1.83 -20.58
N VAL A 132 10.04 -0.76 -20.96
CA VAL A 132 10.25 0.56 -20.37
C VAL A 132 9.70 0.57 -18.96
N VAL A 133 10.59 0.77 -17.99
CA VAL A 133 10.26 0.84 -16.57
C VAL A 133 10.70 2.19 -16.04
N LYS A 134 9.80 2.90 -15.36
CA LYS A 134 10.12 4.10 -14.61
C LYS A 134 10.36 3.70 -13.16
N ILE A 135 11.56 3.97 -12.64
CA ILE A 135 11.90 3.75 -11.23
C ILE A 135 12.03 5.12 -10.57
N CYS A 136 11.22 5.36 -9.55
CA CYS A 136 11.20 6.60 -8.79
C CYS A 136 11.71 6.36 -7.38
N TYR A 137 12.57 7.26 -6.91
CA TYR A 137 13.05 7.31 -5.53
C TYR A 137 12.60 8.62 -4.90
N LEU A 138 11.82 8.53 -3.84
CA LEU A 138 11.47 9.65 -3.00
C LEU A 138 12.36 9.60 -1.75
N LEU A 139 13.20 10.63 -1.60
CA LEU A 139 14.13 10.76 -0.49
C LEU A 139 13.59 11.83 0.46
N TYR A 140 13.55 11.51 1.75
CA TYR A 140 13.20 12.48 2.78
C TYR A 140 14.16 12.38 3.95
N ALA A 141 14.44 13.51 4.59
CA ALA A 141 15.24 13.53 5.80
C ALA A 141 14.35 13.10 6.97
N GLU A 142 14.79 12.07 7.69
CA GLU A 142 14.15 11.71 8.96
C GLU A 142 14.62 12.66 10.08
N ASP A 143 13.79 12.85 11.09
CA ASP A 143 14.20 13.59 12.29
C ASP A 143 15.27 12.79 13.05
N VAL A 144 16.45 13.39 13.21
CA VAL A 144 17.58 12.81 13.93
C VAL A 144 17.22 12.50 15.38
N ALA A 145 16.43 13.36 16.03
CA ALA A 145 16.06 13.22 17.43
C ALA A 145 15.14 12.02 17.63
N GLU A 146 14.14 11.86 16.77
CA GLU A 146 13.22 10.74 16.81
C GLU A 146 13.93 9.43 16.48
N LYS A 147 14.71 9.40 15.39
CA LYS A 147 15.46 8.19 14.99
C LYS A 147 16.45 7.76 16.06
N ARG A 148 17.14 8.71 16.71
CA ARG A 148 18.04 8.43 17.82
C ARG A 148 17.30 7.77 18.98
N ARG A 149 16.14 8.29 19.38
CA ARG A 149 15.31 7.68 20.44
C ARG A 149 14.92 6.25 20.07
N THR A 150 14.46 6.00 18.85
CA THR A 150 14.08 4.66 18.40
C THR A 150 15.26 3.68 18.46
N ILE A 151 16.46 4.11 18.03
CA ILE A 151 17.68 3.28 18.10
C ILE A 151 18.08 3.02 19.55
N GLU A 152 18.05 4.03 20.43
CA GLU A 152 18.35 3.88 21.86
C GLU A 152 17.36 2.93 22.54
N THR A 153 16.05 3.02 22.23
CA THR A 153 15.04 2.09 22.73
C THR A 153 15.31 0.66 22.26
N ARG A 154 15.56 0.44 20.96
CA ARG A 154 15.87 -0.90 20.42
C ARG A 154 17.14 -1.48 21.03
N LYS A 155 18.19 -0.67 21.18
CA LYS A 155 19.43 -1.07 21.87
C LYS A 155 19.14 -1.51 23.31
N ALA A 156 18.36 -0.73 24.05
CA ALA A 156 18.00 -1.06 25.43
C ALA A 156 17.19 -2.37 25.51
N GLU A 157 16.28 -2.61 24.56
CA GLU A 157 15.56 -3.89 24.46
C GLU A 157 16.49 -5.07 24.20
N SER A 158 17.42 -4.95 23.24
CA SER A 158 18.39 -6.01 22.94
C SER A 158 19.33 -6.28 24.12
N GLN A 159 19.75 -5.23 24.85
CA GLN A 159 20.53 -5.37 26.09
C GLN A 159 19.75 -6.09 27.18
N LEU A 160 18.47 -5.77 27.35
CA LEU A 160 17.60 -6.41 28.32
C LEU A 160 17.36 -7.88 27.96
N ARG A 161 17.21 -8.21 26.67
CA ARG A 161 17.15 -9.60 26.20
C ARG A 161 18.44 -10.37 26.48
N LEU A 162 19.59 -9.75 26.23
CA LEU A 162 20.90 -10.35 26.53
C LEU A 162 21.06 -10.62 28.03
N ALA A 163 20.70 -9.66 28.89
CA ALA A 163 20.75 -9.83 30.35
C ALA A 163 19.84 -10.98 30.79
N ARG A 164 18.61 -11.05 30.29
CA ARG A 164 17.67 -12.13 30.59
C ARG A 164 18.16 -13.51 30.15
N GLU A 165 18.85 -13.62 29.01
CA GLU A 165 19.44 -14.92 28.59
C GLU A 165 20.64 -15.30 29.46
N ARG A 166 21.44 -14.34 29.93
CA ARG A 166 22.56 -14.58 30.85
C ARG A 166 22.12 -15.04 32.23
N ASP A 167 20.95 -14.58 32.69
CA ASP A 167 20.39 -14.92 34.01
C ASP A 167 19.71 -16.30 34.05
N LYS A 168 19.53 -16.98 32.90
CA LYS A 168 18.97 -18.33 32.85
C LYS A 168 19.98 -19.36 33.37
N ALA A 169 19.47 -20.40 34.02
CA ALA A 169 20.29 -21.50 34.55
C ALA A 169 21.09 -22.24 33.44
N ASP A 170 20.52 -22.35 32.24
CA ASP A 170 21.17 -22.88 31.04
C ASP A 170 21.21 -21.81 29.93
N PRO A 171 22.29 -21.00 29.84
CA PRO A 171 22.41 -19.95 28.84
C PRO A 171 22.69 -20.53 27.45
N ASP A 172 21.88 -20.12 26.47
CA ASP A 172 22.08 -20.47 25.06
C ASP A 172 23.12 -19.54 24.43
N VAL A 173 24.34 -20.06 24.28
CA VAL A 173 25.51 -19.33 23.73
C VAL A 173 25.23 -18.75 22.34
N LEU A 174 24.40 -19.42 21.54
CA LEU A 174 24.09 -18.98 20.18
C LEU A 174 23.19 -17.74 20.17
N LYS A 175 22.24 -17.67 21.11
CA LYS A 175 21.36 -16.49 21.28
C LYS A 175 22.12 -15.32 21.88
N MET A 176 23.06 -15.59 22.79
CA MET A 176 23.91 -14.53 23.36
C MET A 176 24.74 -13.84 22.28
N ASP A 177 25.46 -14.60 21.44
CA ASP A 177 26.24 -14.05 20.32
C ASP A 177 25.34 -13.27 19.33
N LYS A 178 24.13 -13.77 19.05
CA LYS A 178 23.16 -13.05 18.22
C LYS A 178 22.79 -11.68 18.81
N TYR A 179 22.47 -11.60 20.10
CA TYR A 179 22.11 -10.35 20.76
C TYR A 179 23.30 -9.40 20.92
N GLU A 180 24.52 -9.92 21.16
CA GLU A 180 25.73 -9.11 21.20
C GLU A 180 26.03 -8.46 19.84
N ARG A 181 25.87 -9.19 18.73
CA ARG A 181 25.97 -8.64 17.38
C ARG A 181 24.91 -7.58 17.11
N GLU A 182 23.67 -7.82 17.57
CA GLU A 182 22.58 -6.86 17.41
C GLU A 182 22.87 -5.55 18.17
N ILE A 183 23.40 -5.62 19.40
CA ILE A 183 23.84 -4.45 20.15
C ILE A 183 24.96 -3.70 19.42
N GLY A 184 25.97 -4.42 18.91
CA GLY A 184 27.05 -3.84 18.13
C GLY A 184 26.57 -3.13 16.87
N MET A 185 25.54 -3.67 16.20
CA MET A 185 24.89 -3.03 15.06
C MET A 185 24.23 -1.71 15.45
N TRP A 186 23.42 -1.70 16.52
CA TRP A 186 22.78 -0.47 17.01
C TRP A 186 23.80 0.58 17.45
N ASP A 187 24.90 0.18 18.08
CA ASP A 187 25.99 1.07 18.46
C ASP A 187 26.68 1.70 17.25
N ASN A 188 26.92 0.92 16.19
CA ASN A 188 27.49 1.44 14.94
C ASN A 188 26.54 2.47 14.28
N GLN A 189 25.23 2.21 14.29
CA GLN A 189 24.25 3.16 13.79
C GLN A 189 24.21 4.45 14.62
N LEU A 190 24.28 4.34 15.95
CA LEU A 190 24.30 5.48 16.84
C LEU A 190 25.58 6.32 16.68
N GLN A 191 26.74 5.68 16.50
CA GLN A 191 27.98 6.38 16.17
C GLN A 191 27.92 7.13 14.84
N ARG A 192 27.20 6.61 13.84
CA ARG A 192 26.99 7.32 12.55
C ARG A 192 26.17 8.59 12.73
N LEU A 193 25.12 8.54 13.54
CA LEU A 193 24.34 9.73 13.90
C LEU A 193 25.21 10.76 14.63
N ILE A 194 26.07 10.32 15.56
CA ILE A 194 27.02 11.20 16.26
C ILE A 194 28.03 11.83 15.29
N LYS A 195 28.51 11.07 14.30
CA LYS A 195 29.43 11.54 13.24
C LYS A 195 28.76 12.53 12.26
N GLY A 196 27.48 12.85 12.43
CA GLY A 196 26.76 13.82 11.61
C GLY A 196 26.13 13.23 10.35
N VAL A 197 26.08 11.90 10.20
CA VAL A 197 25.34 11.27 9.11
C VAL A 197 23.85 11.46 9.37
N ARG A 198 23.18 12.23 8.51
CA ARG A 198 21.74 12.46 8.63
C ARG A 198 20.97 11.23 8.13
N PRO A 199 20.05 10.66 8.92
CA PRO A 199 19.22 9.56 8.46
C PRO A 199 18.29 10.06 7.35
N MET A 200 18.21 9.28 6.28
CA MET A 200 17.30 9.54 5.16
C MET A 200 16.40 8.32 4.97
N GLY A 201 15.10 8.57 4.89
CA GLY A 201 14.12 7.59 4.46
C GLY A 201 14.07 7.57 2.94
N VAL A 202 13.92 6.37 2.37
CA VAL A 202 13.80 6.17 0.93
C VAL A 202 12.54 5.38 0.66
N LEU A 203 11.66 5.95 -0.15
CA LEU A 203 10.58 5.22 -0.77
C LEU A 203 10.89 5.02 -2.25
N ALA A 204 10.96 3.77 -2.68
CA ALA A 204 11.15 3.43 -4.08
C ALA A 204 9.89 2.77 -4.63
N TYR A 205 9.46 3.20 -5.81
CA TYR A 205 8.42 2.51 -6.59
C TYR A 205 8.85 2.41 -8.05
N ALA A 206 8.35 1.37 -8.72
CA ALA A 206 8.54 1.13 -10.13
C ALA A 206 7.19 1.12 -10.85
N MET A 207 7.13 1.74 -12.02
CA MET A 207 5.96 1.80 -12.89
C MET A 207 6.31 1.19 -14.24
N THR A 208 5.40 0.37 -14.77
CA THR A 208 5.49 -0.17 -16.13
C THR A 208 4.16 -0.02 -16.83
N SER A 209 4.20 0.11 -18.16
CA SER A 209 3.02 0.28 -19.01
C SER A 209 3.05 -0.68 -20.19
N ALA A 210 1.89 -1.22 -20.54
CA ALA A 210 1.68 -2.07 -21.71
C ALA A 210 0.53 -1.53 -22.56
N THR A 211 0.55 -1.83 -23.85
CA THR A 211 -0.52 -1.48 -24.79
C THR A 211 -1.29 -2.72 -25.25
N GLY A 212 -2.52 -2.52 -25.74
CA GLY A 212 -3.32 -3.57 -26.34
C GLY A 212 -4.51 -3.04 -27.12
N VAL A 213 -4.99 -3.81 -28.10
CA VAL A 213 -6.15 -3.46 -28.94
C VAL A 213 -7.45 -3.48 -28.13
N SER A 214 -7.54 -4.34 -27.10
CA SER A 214 -8.63 -4.35 -26.12
C SER A 214 -8.12 -4.07 -24.71
N LYS A 215 -9.02 -3.67 -23.82
CA LYS A 215 -8.72 -3.46 -22.38
C LYS A 215 -8.14 -4.73 -21.77
N GLU A 216 -8.73 -5.88 -22.07
CA GLU A 216 -8.34 -7.18 -21.53
C GLU A 216 -6.96 -7.59 -22.05
N ALA A 217 -6.65 -7.33 -23.32
CA ALA A 217 -5.36 -7.63 -23.92
C ALA A 217 -4.24 -6.78 -23.31
N ALA A 218 -4.49 -5.47 -23.12
CA ALA A 218 -3.53 -4.57 -22.48
C ALA A 218 -3.23 -5.01 -21.03
N VAL A 219 -4.27 -5.34 -20.27
CA VAL A 219 -4.14 -5.81 -18.87
C VAL A 219 -3.43 -7.16 -18.79
N ALA A 220 -3.72 -8.10 -19.70
CA ALA A 220 -3.05 -9.40 -19.72
C ALA A 220 -1.54 -9.27 -19.99
N THR A 221 -1.18 -8.43 -20.96
CA THR A 221 0.22 -8.14 -21.31
C THR A 221 0.94 -7.46 -20.15
N LEU A 222 0.31 -6.46 -19.53
CA LEU A 222 0.84 -5.77 -18.36
C LEU A 222 1.09 -6.73 -17.20
N ARG A 223 0.14 -7.62 -16.89
CA ARG A 223 0.30 -8.60 -15.80
C ARG A 223 1.47 -9.55 -16.04
N ALA A 224 1.76 -9.91 -17.29
CA ALA A 224 2.93 -10.70 -17.62
C ALA A 224 4.23 -9.89 -17.36
N GLN A 225 4.28 -8.64 -17.84
CA GLN A 225 5.42 -7.74 -17.61
C GLN A 225 5.67 -7.49 -16.12
N VAL A 226 4.62 -7.25 -15.33
CA VAL A 226 4.70 -7.00 -13.88
C VAL A 226 5.28 -8.21 -13.14
N ARG A 227 4.85 -9.43 -13.49
CA ARG A 227 5.41 -10.65 -12.88
C ARG A 227 6.89 -10.82 -13.22
N GLU A 228 7.27 -10.60 -14.47
CA GLU A 228 8.66 -10.67 -14.91
C GLU A 228 9.52 -9.60 -14.22
N LEU A 229 9.03 -8.36 -14.14
CA LEU A 229 9.71 -7.24 -13.49
C LEU A 229 9.88 -7.48 -11.99
N LYS A 230 8.83 -7.97 -11.33
CA LYS A 230 8.86 -8.34 -9.90
C LYS A 230 9.98 -9.35 -9.63
N VAL A 231 10.03 -10.45 -10.39
CA VAL A 231 11.06 -11.48 -10.23
C VAL A 231 12.46 -10.93 -10.52
N THR A 232 12.59 -10.11 -11.56
CA THR A 232 13.88 -9.52 -11.95
C THR A 232 14.42 -8.59 -10.86
N LEU A 233 13.58 -7.69 -10.34
CA LEU A 233 13.97 -6.75 -9.29
C LEU A 233 14.23 -7.45 -7.95
N GLN A 234 13.39 -8.41 -7.55
CA GLN A 234 13.57 -9.17 -6.31
C GLN A 234 14.91 -9.94 -6.33
N ASN A 235 15.19 -10.65 -7.42
CA ASN A 235 16.41 -11.47 -7.51
C ASN A 235 17.67 -10.62 -7.65
N ALA A 236 17.62 -9.53 -8.40
CA ALA A 236 18.82 -8.75 -8.70
C ALA A 236 19.18 -7.78 -7.56
N LEU A 237 18.20 -7.16 -6.91
CA LEU A 237 18.47 -6.17 -5.86
C LEU A 237 18.38 -6.75 -4.44
N ASN A 238 17.93 -8.00 -4.29
CA ASN A 238 17.61 -8.62 -3.00
C ASN A 238 16.65 -7.75 -2.17
N VAL A 239 15.61 -7.25 -2.84
CA VAL A 239 14.60 -6.34 -2.28
C VAL A 239 13.23 -7.00 -2.29
N GLN A 240 12.34 -6.58 -1.39
CA GLN A 240 10.96 -7.02 -1.43
C GLN A 240 10.17 -6.11 -2.38
N VAL A 241 9.68 -6.70 -3.47
CA VAL A 241 8.80 -6.01 -4.43
C VAL A 241 7.35 -6.48 -4.26
N GLU A 242 6.44 -5.54 -4.07
CA GLU A 242 5.01 -5.80 -3.94
C GLU A 242 4.23 -5.00 -4.98
N GLN A 243 3.16 -5.57 -5.53
CA GLN A 243 2.31 -4.85 -6.46
C GLN A 243 1.35 -3.97 -5.65
N LEU A 244 1.33 -2.68 -5.95
CA LEU A 244 0.44 -1.73 -5.29
C LEU A 244 -0.98 -1.90 -5.83
N THR A 245 -1.95 -1.79 -4.95
CA THR A 245 -3.38 -1.93 -5.29
C THR A 245 -4.20 -0.76 -4.75
N ALA A 246 -5.31 -0.48 -5.43
CA ALA A 246 -6.32 0.49 -5.02
C ALA A 246 -5.75 1.87 -4.65
N ASP A 247 -5.86 2.26 -3.38
CA ASP A 247 -5.50 3.59 -2.89
C ASP A 247 -3.99 3.85 -2.94
N GLU A 248 -3.16 2.85 -2.67
CA GLU A 248 -1.69 2.98 -2.74
C GLU A 248 -1.25 3.26 -4.17
N MET A 249 -1.86 2.57 -5.13
CA MET A 249 -1.62 2.77 -6.56
C MET A 249 -2.07 4.17 -6.99
N LYS A 250 -3.24 4.61 -6.51
CA LYS A 250 -3.77 5.94 -6.82
C LYS A 250 -2.87 7.06 -6.26
N LYS A 251 -2.37 6.91 -5.03
CA LYS A 251 -1.42 7.86 -4.43
C LYS A 251 -0.12 7.94 -5.24
N CYS A 252 0.44 6.80 -5.65
CA CYS A 252 1.62 6.80 -6.52
C CYS A 252 1.36 7.46 -7.87
N PHE A 253 0.15 7.30 -8.41
CA PHE A 253 -0.26 7.97 -9.64
C PHE A 253 -0.44 9.48 -9.43
N GLU A 254 -0.91 9.94 -8.28
CA GLU A 254 -0.98 11.37 -7.95
C GLU A 254 0.41 11.99 -7.79
N TRP A 255 1.38 11.25 -7.26
CA TRP A 255 2.77 11.71 -7.14
C TRP A 255 3.47 11.99 -8.47
N GLU A 256 2.99 11.40 -9.56
CA GLU A 256 3.45 11.72 -10.92
C GLU A 256 3.10 13.16 -11.33
N TYR A 257 2.07 13.75 -10.71
CA TYR A 257 1.63 15.11 -10.95
C TYR A 257 2.09 16.08 -9.84
N ALA A 258 2.05 15.64 -8.59
CA ALA A 258 2.43 16.44 -7.43
C ALA A 258 3.08 15.57 -6.35
N PHE A 259 4.37 15.80 -6.09
CA PHE A 259 5.09 15.11 -5.02
C PHE A 259 4.69 15.67 -3.64
N PRO A 260 4.68 14.84 -2.59
CA PRO A 260 4.38 15.30 -1.23
C PRO A 260 5.41 16.33 -0.77
N SER A 261 4.95 17.33 -0.03
CA SER A 261 5.76 18.50 0.33
C SER A 261 6.59 18.29 1.59
N GLY A 262 6.21 17.30 2.41
CA GLY A 262 6.86 17.01 3.68
C GLY A 262 6.95 15.52 4.03
N PRO A 263 7.83 15.17 4.98
CA PRO A 263 8.05 13.79 5.42
C PRO A 263 6.81 13.15 6.06
N LYS A 264 6.03 13.93 6.85
CA LYS A 264 4.78 13.45 7.47
C LYS A 264 3.73 13.04 6.45
N GLU A 265 3.56 13.85 5.39
CA GLU A 265 2.65 13.53 4.29
C GLU A 265 3.09 12.27 3.56
N LEU A 266 4.40 12.03 3.43
CA LEU A 266 4.91 10.84 2.77
C LEU A 266 4.65 9.58 3.63
N GLU A 267 4.90 9.64 4.94
CA GLU A 267 4.66 8.50 5.85
C GLU A 267 3.18 8.14 6.01
N GLU A 268 2.30 9.12 6.15
CA GLU A 268 0.84 8.91 6.25
C GLU A 268 0.22 8.34 4.96
N ASN A 269 0.91 8.48 3.83
CA ASN A 269 0.38 8.04 2.54
C ASN A 269 0.75 6.60 2.17
N ILE A 270 1.70 5.96 2.86
CA ILE A 270 2.24 4.65 2.48
C ILE A 270 1.91 3.52 3.48
N LEU A 271 1.36 3.86 4.65
CA LEU A 271 0.90 2.93 5.69
C LEU A 271 -0.62 3.05 5.91
#